data_AF-A0AAN9PAG6-F1
#
_entry.id   AF-A0AAN9PAG6-F1
#
_cell.length_a   1.000
_cell.length_b   1.000
_cell.length_c   1.000
_cell.angle_alpha   90.00
_cell.angle_beta   90.00
_cell.angle_gamma   90.00
#
_symmetry.space_group_name_H-M   'P 1'
#
loop_
_entity.id
_entity.type
_entity.pdbx_description
1 polymer ?
#
loop_
_entity_poly.entity_id
_entity_poly.type
_entity_poly.pdbx_seq_one_letter_code
_entity_poly.pdbx_strand_id
1 'polypeptide(L)'
;MSRVEADDGSVEVRVPKAFTDDNEQLEFDALEQLENPDHHVESVRAMKLYNRIKEVLDALQCPKKFTLNDLIAPDPRRAEFFLGALLNFCLDREVRMSSLSEIVNEFNVLEEQRAELEVKILQLKSEISECNEAREREMPLVQEVDVKVKELCQTIAALNNQQMSLKTNLRKLKEKSGEMDEKISNAEFTLVQNVQENANLLSKIAQSPDKVQRALEEKKLVREEARNAERLAMQNFHEKTALVEIYSKVYKKMTKHYKQMQAFTF
;
A
#
# COMPACT_ATOMS: atom_id res chain seq x y z
N MET A 1 -7.83 -26.73 -3.17
CA MET A 1 -9.08 -27.48 -3.43
C MET A 1 -9.03 -28.74 -2.59
N SER A 2 -9.38 -28.62 -1.31
CA SER A 2 -9.51 -29.78 -0.41
C SER A 2 -10.99 -30.12 -0.34
N ARG A 3 -11.35 -31.22 -0.98
CA ARG A 3 -12.70 -31.77 -1.04
C ARG A 3 -13.00 -32.31 0.36
N VAL A 4 -13.72 -31.53 1.16
CA VAL A 4 -14.30 -32.01 2.41
C VAL A 4 -15.49 -32.88 1.98
N GLU A 5 -15.29 -34.19 2.05
CA GLU A 5 -16.36 -35.16 1.92
C GLU A 5 -17.35 -34.90 3.06
N ALA A 6 -18.56 -34.49 2.69
CA ALA A 6 -19.69 -34.43 3.59
C ALA A 6 -20.03 -35.87 3.96
N ASP A 7 -19.68 -36.24 5.19
CA ASP A 7 -20.18 -37.42 5.86
C ASP A 7 -21.70 -37.25 6.00
N ASP A 8 -22.44 -37.89 5.09
CA ASP A 8 -23.88 -38.10 5.16
C ASP A 8 -24.14 -39.08 6.31
N GLY A 9 -24.04 -38.55 7.52
CA GLY A 9 -24.50 -39.17 8.74
C GLY A 9 -26.02 -39.19 8.76
N SER A 10 -26.62 -39.91 7.81
CA SER A 10 -27.98 -40.41 7.87
C SER A 10 -28.06 -41.38 9.06
N VAL A 11 -28.21 -40.83 10.26
CA VAL A 11 -28.60 -41.60 11.43
C VAL A 11 -30.05 -42.00 11.18
N GLU A 12 -30.22 -43.20 10.65
CA GLU A 12 -31.51 -43.87 10.54
C GLU A 12 -32.08 -43.98 11.95
N VAL A 13 -32.93 -43.02 12.32
CA VAL A 13 -33.71 -43.04 13.56
C VAL A 13 -34.60 -44.26 13.46
N ARG A 14 -34.14 -45.36 14.06
CA ARG A 14 -34.92 -46.58 14.22
C ARG A 14 -36.02 -46.28 15.23
N VAL A 15 -37.11 -45.69 14.74
CA VAL A 15 -38.36 -45.56 15.48
C VAL A 15 -38.71 -46.96 15.99
N PRO A 16 -38.87 -47.18 17.30
CA PRO A 16 -39.36 -48.43 17.81
C PRO A 16 -40.73 -48.67 17.19
N LYS A 17 -40.81 -49.64 16.27
CA LYS A 17 -42.07 -50.06 15.67
C LYS A 17 -42.99 -50.45 16.82
N ALA A 18 -44.05 -49.68 17.03
CA ALA A 18 -45.08 -49.99 18.01
C ALA A 18 -45.55 -51.43 17.76
N PHE A 19 -45.53 -52.27 18.79
CA PHE A 19 -46.08 -53.62 18.75
C PHE A 19 -47.62 -53.56 18.70
N THR A 20 -48.19 -53.16 17.56
CA THR A 20 -49.64 -53.17 17.36
C THR A 20 -49.96 -53.40 15.87
N ASP A 21 -50.83 -54.39 15.64
CA ASP A 21 -51.60 -54.71 14.42
C ASP A 21 -50.99 -55.42 13.20
N ASP A 22 -49.68 -55.63 13.09
CA ASP A 22 -49.12 -56.41 11.96
C ASP A 22 -49.64 -57.87 11.89
N ASN A 23 -50.16 -58.42 13.00
CA ASN A 23 -50.64 -59.81 13.08
C ASN A 23 -52.08 -60.02 12.57
N GLU A 24 -52.93 -58.98 12.52
CA GLU A 24 -54.31 -59.16 12.05
C GLU A 24 -54.38 -59.18 10.51
N GLN A 25 -53.52 -58.40 9.84
CA GLN A 25 -53.50 -58.31 8.37
C GLN A 25 -52.89 -59.52 7.67
N LEU A 26 -51.83 -60.14 8.23
CA LEU A 26 -51.17 -61.31 7.64
C LEU A 26 -52.03 -62.59 7.62
N GLU A 27 -53.21 -62.58 8.24
CA GLU A 27 -53.91 -63.81 8.63
C GLU A 27 -55.28 -63.98 7.95
N PHE A 28 -55.84 -62.92 7.35
CA PHE A 28 -56.97 -63.04 6.42
C PHE A 28 -56.54 -63.74 5.12
N ASP A 29 -55.32 -63.49 4.66
CA ASP A 29 -54.73 -64.11 3.46
C ASP A 29 -54.60 -65.65 3.59
N ALA A 30 -54.44 -66.17 4.81
CA ALA A 30 -54.35 -67.61 5.07
C ALA A 30 -55.73 -68.29 5.19
N LEU A 31 -56.77 -67.55 5.57
CA LEU A 31 -58.15 -68.03 5.64
C LEU A 31 -58.75 -68.25 4.24
N GLU A 32 -58.38 -67.42 3.26
CA GLU A 32 -58.81 -67.53 1.86
C GLU A 32 -58.35 -68.84 1.17
N GLN A 33 -57.34 -69.51 1.72
CA GLN A 33 -56.80 -70.78 1.22
C GLN A 33 -57.59 -72.01 1.70
N LEU A 34 -58.53 -71.84 2.64
CA LEU A 34 -59.36 -72.92 3.17
C LEU A 34 -60.65 -73.08 2.36
N GLU A 35 -61.13 -74.32 2.27
CA GLU A 35 -62.42 -74.61 1.64
C GLU A 35 -63.55 -74.10 2.57
N ASN A 36 -64.36 -73.15 2.09
CA ASN A 36 -65.37 -72.41 2.87
C ASN A 36 -64.80 -71.58 4.04
N PRO A 37 -64.02 -70.51 3.76
CA PRO A 37 -63.35 -69.67 4.77
C PRO A 37 -64.26 -69.18 5.90
N ASP A 38 -65.49 -68.80 5.56
CA ASP A 38 -66.49 -68.26 6.49
C ASP A 38 -66.82 -69.21 7.65
N HIS A 39 -66.74 -70.52 7.42
CA HIS A 39 -67.04 -71.53 8.44
C HIS A 39 -65.88 -71.75 9.42
N HIS A 40 -64.68 -71.29 9.08
CA HIS A 40 -63.46 -71.51 9.86
C HIS A 40 -63.05 -70.30 10.71
N VAL A 41 -63.70 -69.15 10.52
CA VAL A 41 -63.39 -67.89 11.21
C VAL A 41 -63.31 -68.06 12.73
N GLU A 42 -64.33 -68.68 13.35
CA GLU A 42 -64.37 -68.85 14.81
C GLU A 42 -63.35 -69.89 15.32
N SER A 43 -63.08 -70.94 14.53
CA SER A 43 -62.09 -71.96 14.88
C SER A 43 -60.67 -71.40 14.84
N VAL A 44 -60.38 -70.58 13.82
CA VAL A 44 -59.10 -69.90 13.66
C VAL A 44 -58.91 -68.87 14.77
N ARG A 45 -59.92 -68.06 15.09
CA ARG A 45 -59.87 -67.15 16.24
C ARG A 45 -59.58 -67.89 17.56
N ALA A 46 -60.25 -69.01 17.81
CA ALA A 46 -60.03 -69.81 19.02
C ALA A 46 -58.60 -70.39 19.09
N MET A 47 -58.08 -70.91 17.98
CA MET A 47 -56.71 -71.43 17.92
C MET A 47 -55.64 -70.34 18.12
N LYS A 48 -55.85 -69.14 17.55
CA LYS A 48 -54.97 -67.98 17.80
C LYS A 48 -54.93 -67.63 19.28
N LEU A 49 -56.10 -67.51 19.89
CA LEU A 49 -56.21 -67.19 21.31
C LEU A 49 -55.55 -68.26 22.17
N TYR A 50 -55.78 -69.54 21.86
CA TYR A 50 -55.12 -70.65 22.53
C TYR A 50 -53.59 -70.55 22.42
N ASN A 51 -53.05 -70.37 21.21
CA ASN A 51 -51.62 -70.24 20.99
C ASN A 51 -51.04 -69.04 21.75
N ARG A 52 -51.73 -67.90 21.73
CA ARG A 52 -51.27 -66.68 22.40
C ARG A 52 -51.25 -66.83 23.92
N ILE A 53 -52.32 -67.38 24.50
CA ILE A 53 -52.37 -67.65 25.95
C ILE A 53 -51.29 -68.65 26.32
N LYS A 54 -51.11 -69.70 25.51
CA LYS A 54 -50.06 -70.69 25.73
C LYS A 54 -48.66 -70.07 25.70
N GLU A 55 -48.34 -69.25 24.71
CA GLU A 55 -47.06 -68.52 24.62
C GLU A 55 -46.80 -67.67 25.86
N VAL A 56 -47.82 -66.92 26.31
CA VAL A 56 -47.71 -66.08 27.52
C VAL A 56 -47.46 -66.96 28.74
N LEU A 57 -48.24 -68.03 28.92
CA LEU A 57 -48.07 -68.94 30.06
C LEU A 57 -46.74 -69.70 30.04
N ASP A 58 -46.25 -70.08 28.86
CA ASP A 58 -44.93 -70.69 28.67
C ASP A 58 -43.81 -69.68 29.02
N ALA A 59 -43.94 -68.42 28.62
CA ALA A 59 -43.00 -67.34 28.97
C ALA A 59 -43.00 -67.03 30.47
N LEU A 60 -44.16 -67.17 31.13
CA LEU A 60 -44.29 -67.11 32.59
C LEU A 60 -43.78 -68.37 33.30
N GLN A 61 -43.32 -69.36 32.54
CA GLN A 61 -42.88 -70.67 33.04
C GLN A 61 -43.94 -71.32 33.93
N CYS A 62 -45.22 -71.22 33.51
CA CYS A 62 -46.35 -71.74 34.27
C CYS A 62 -46.17 -73.25 34.51
N PRO A 63 -46.27 -73.74 35.75
CA PRO A 63 -45.96 -75.13 36.07
C PRO A 63 -46.97 -76.13 35.50
N LYS A 64 -48.15 -75.67 35.05
CA LYS A 64 -49.16 -76.50 34.38
C LYS A 64 -49.23 -76.14 32.91
N LYS A 65 -49.33 -77.16 32.05
CA LYS A 65 -49.53 -76.97 30.61
C LYS A 65 -50.96 -76.55 30.32
N PHE A 66 -51.10 -75.44 29.60
CA PHE A 66 -52.36 -74.99 29.02
C PHE A 66 -52.67 -75.82 27.77
N THR A 67 -53.91 -76.29 27.65
CA THR A 67 -54.39 -77.17 26.58
C THR A 67 -55.60 -76.55 25.90
N LEU A 68 -55.92 -76.99 24.67
CA LEU A 68 -57.06 -76.45 23.93
C LEU A 68 -58.40 -76.64 24.69
N ASN A 69 -58.51 -77.71 25.49
CA ASN A 69 -59.68 -77.96 26.33
C ASN A 69 -59.84 -76.90 27.43
N ASP A 70 -58.75 -76.30 27.92
CA ASP A 70 -58.82 -75.21 28.90
C ASP A 70 -59.44 -73.95 28.32
N LEU A 71 -59.48 -73.82 26.99
CA LEU A 71 -60.13 -72.73 26.28
C LEU A 71 -61.55 -73.07 25.83
N ILE A 72 -61.76 -74.25 25.23
CA ILE A 72 -63.05 -74.62 24.62
C ILE A 72 -64.05 -75.17 25.65
N ALA A 73 -63.58 -75.89 26.67
CA ALA A 73 -64.40 -76.54 27.68
C ALA A 73 -63.74 -76.42 29.08
N PRO A 74 -63.72 -75.20 29.65
CA PRO A 74 -62.92 -74.90 30.84
C PRO A 74 -63.40 -75.66 32.07
N ASP A 75 -62.50 -76.45 32.68
CA ASP A 75 -62.69 -76.95 34.04
C ASP A 75 -62.55 -75.77 35.02
N PRO A 76 -63.53 -75.56 35.94
CA PRO A 76 -63.52 -74.39 36.83
C PRO A 76 -62.22 -74.22 37.64
N ARG A 77 -61.63 -75.32 38.13
CA ARG A 77 -60.41 -75.26 38.95
C ARG A 77 -59.17 -74.95 38.11
N ARG A 78 -59.11 -75.48 36.90
CA ARG A 78 -58.02 -75.17 35.96
C ARG A 78 -58.12 -73.75 35.43
N ALA A 79 -59.32 -73.30 35.09
CA ALA A 79 -59.58 -71.93 34.66
C ALA A 79 -59.15 -70.92 35.75
N GLU A 80 -59.57 -71.14 37.00
CA GLU A 80 -59.15 -70.31 38.15
C GLU A 80 -57.62 -70.27 38.29
N PHE A 81 -56.95 -71.41 38.16
CA PHE A 81 -55.49 -71.48 38.24
C PHE A 81 -54.79 -70.65 37.16
N PHE A 82 -55.18 -70.80 35.89
CA PHE A 82 -54.55 -70.07 34.78
C PHE A 82 -54.89 -68.58 34.80
N LEU A 83 -56.14 -68.22 35.13
CA LEU A 83 -56.53 -66.83 35.31
C LEU A 83 -55.77 -66.19 36.48
N GLY A 84 -55.58 -66.91 37.58
CA GLY A 84 -54.75 -66.45 38.70
C GLY A 84 -53.30 -66.22 38.30
N ALA A 85 -52.70 -67.11 37.50
CA ALA A 85 -51.34 -66.91 36.98
C ALA A 85 -51.23 -65.67 36.08
N LEU A 86 -52.20 -65.46 35.18
CA LEU A 86 -52.24 -64.28 34.32
C LEU A 86 -52.49 -62.99 35.12
N LEU A 87 -53.39 -63.04 36.11
CA LEU A 87 -53.67 -61.89 36.97
C LEU A 87 -52.43 -61.50 37.78
N ASN A 88 -51.72 -62.46 38.35
CA ASN A 88 -50.47 -62.20 39.07
C ASN A 88 -49.42 -61.56 38.17
N PHE A 89 -49.30 -62.00 36.92
CA PHE A 89 -48.44 -61.34 35.94
C PHE A 89 -48.86 -59.89 35.67
N CYS A 90 -50.17 -59.63 35.48
CA CYS A 90 -50.65 -58.27 35.25
C CYS A 90 -50.34 -57.34 36.43
N LEU A 91 -50.53 -57.80 37.66
CA LEU A 91 -50.22 -57.05 38.88
C LEU A 91 -48.71 -56.77 39.01
N ASP A 92 -47.87 -57.79 38.79
CA ASP A 92 -46.43 -57.64 38.83
C ASP A 92 -45.90 -56.71 37.71
N ARG A 93 -46.48 -56.80 36.52
CA ARG A 93 -46.19 -55.89 35.40
C ARG A 93 -46.52 -54.45 35.78
N GLU A 94 -47.66 -54.19 36.39
CA GLU A 94 -48.06 -52.83 36.79
C GLU A 94 -47.08 -52.21 37.79
N VAL A 95 -46.65 -52.99 38.79
CA VAL A 95 -45.63 -52.58 39.77
C VAL A 95 -44.30 -52.29 39.07
N ARG A 96 -43.84 -53.18 38.19
CA ARG A 96 -42.57 -52.99 37.45
C ARG A 96 -42.63 -51.82 36.47
N MET A 97 -43.75 -51.63 35.78
CA MET A 97 -43.96 -50.48 34.88
C MET A 97 -43.94 -49.15 35.64
N SER A 98 -44.47 -49.12 36.86
CA SER A 98 -44.40 -47.94 37.72
C SER A 98 -42.96 -47.57 38.06
N SER A 99 -42.12 -48.56 38.40
CA SER A 99 -40.68 -48.33 38.63
C SER A 99 -39.92 -47.92 37.36
N LEU A 100 -40.33 -48.42 36.19
CA LEU A 100 -39.73 -48.04 34.91
C LEU A 100 -40.19 -46.65 34.42
N SER A 101 -41.26 -46.10 34.97
CA SER A 101 -41.83 -44.83 34.51
C SER A 101 -40.83 -43.68 34.60
N GLU A 102 -39.98 -43.64 35.64
CA GLU A 102 -38.93 -42.62 35.80
C GLU A 102 -37.92 -42.70 34.66
N ILE A 103 -37.45 -43.90 34.31
CA ILE A 103 -36.50 -44.13 33.22
C ILE A 103 -37.13 -43.76 31.87
N VAL A 104 -38.40 -44.12 31.65
CA VAL A 104 -39.13 -43.77 30.42
C VAL A 104 -39.29 -42.25 30.30
N ASN A 105 -39.60 -41.56 31.39
CA ASN A 105 -39.72 -40.11 31.40
C ASN A 105 -38.37 -39.43 31.13
N GLU A 106 -37.28 -39.89 31.76
CA GLU A 106 -35.93 -39.39 31.49
C GLU A 106 -35.54 -39.62 30.03
N PHE A 107 -35.81 -40.80 29.49
CA PHE A 107 -35.57 -41.11 28.08
C PHE A 107 -36.33 -40.16 27.15
N ASN A 108 -37.60 -39.90 27.41
CA ASN A 108 -38.40 -38.98 26.60
C ASN A 108 -37.85 -37.54 26.64
N VAL A 109 -37.42 -37.06 27.82
CA VAL A 109 -36.78 -35.73 27.95
C VAL A 109 -35.47 -35.67 27.16
N LEU A 110 -34.65 -36.73 27.20
CA LEU A 110 -33.41 -36.79 26.44
C LEU A 110 -33.67 -36.84 24.93
N GLU A 111 -34.71 -37.55 24.48
CA GLU A 111 -35.15 -37.55 23.07
C GLU A 111 -35.56 -36.16 22.60
N GLU A 112 -36.33 -35.43 23.40
CA GLU A 112 -36.72 -34.03 23.11
C GLU A 112 -35.48 -33.13 23.01
N GLN A 113 -34.56 -33.21 23.98
CA GLN A 113 -33.30 -32.46 23.95
C GLN A 113 -32.44 -32.80 22.73
N ARG A 114 -32.38 -34.09 22.35
CA ARG A 114 -31.65 -34.53 21.15
C ARG A 114 -32.25 -33.89 19.90
N ALA A 115 -33.57 -33.94 19.76
CA ALA A 115 -34.27 -33.34 18.62
C ALA A 115 -34.07 -31.82 18.54
N GLU A 116 -34.14 -31.11 19.68
CA GLU A 116 -33.85 -29.67 19.73
C GLU A 116 -32.42 -29.34 19.31
N LEU A 117 -31.44 -30.13 19.76
CA LEU A 117 -30.04 -29.95 19.38
C LEU A 117 -29.80 -30.25 17.90
N GLU A 118 -30.44 -31.28 17.34
CA GLU A 118 -30.40 -31.59 15.91
C GLU A 118 -30.92 -30.42 15.06
N VAL A 119 -32.07 -29.83 15.45
CA VAL A 119 -32.61 -28.62 14.80
C VAL A 119 -31.62 -27.47 14.88
N LYS A 120 -31.03 -27.22 16.05
CA LYS A 120 -30.05 -26.14 16.23
C LYS A 120 -28.78 -26.36 15.41
N ILE A 121 -28.31 -27.59 15.28
CA ILE A 121 -27.17 -27.96 14.44
C ILE A 121 -27.48 -27.63 12.97
N LEU A 122 -28.67 -28.02 12.48
CA LEU A 122 -29.08 -27.73 11.11
C LEU A 122 -29.18 -26.22 10.85
N GLN A 123 -29.74 -25.46 11.79
CA GLN A 123 -29.80 -24.00 11.70
C GLN A 123 -28.40 -23.38 11.61
N LEU A 124 -27.50 -23.74 12.53
CA LEU A 124 -26.13 -23.21 12.53
C LEU A 124 -25.36 -23.60 11.26
N LYS A 125 -25.57 -24.81 10.74
CA LYS A 125 -24.98 -25.24 9.45
C LYS A 125 -25.48 -24.36 8.30
N SER A 126 -26.76 -24.01 8.28
CA SER A 126 -27.32 -23.07 7.29
C SER A 126 -26.69 -21.68 7.40
N GLU A 127 -26.63 -21.12 8.62
CA GLU A 127 -26.04 -19.80 8.88
C GLU A 127 -24.56 -19.73 8.47
N ILE A 128 -23.79 -20.80 8.72
CA ILE A 128 -22.39 -20.92 8.27
C ILE A 128 -22.31 -20.92 6.74
N SER A 129 -23.20 -21.66 6.06
CA SER A 129 -23.24 -21.70 4.59
C SER A 129 -23.51 -20.32 4.01
N GLU A 130 -24.52 -19.61 4.51
CA GLU A 130 -24.88 -18.27 4.07
C GLU A 130 -23.73 -17.27 4.27
N CYS A 131 -23.06 -17.32 5.43
CA CYS A 131 -21.91 -16.48 5.73
C CYS A 131 -20.74 -16.75 4.79
N ASN A 132 -20.45 -18.02 4.51
CA ASN A 132 -19.41 -18.41 3.56
C ASN A 132 -19.73 -17.94 2.14
N GLU A 133 -20.98 -18.11 1.68
CA GLU A 133 -21.42 -17.63 0.37
C GLU A 133 -21.34 -16.10 0.25
N ALA A 134 -21.71 -15.37 1.30
CA ALA A 134 -21.55 -13.91 1.34
C ALA A 134 -20.07 -13.51 1.25
N ARG A 135 -19.20 -14.17 2.02
CA ARG A 135 -17.75 -13.94 1.99
C ARG A 135 -17.15 -14.22 0.62
N GLU A 136 -17.54 -15.31 -0.05
CA GLU A 136 -17.05 -15.64 -1.39
C GLU A 136 -17.55 -14.64 -2.46
N ARG A 137 -18.77 -14.10 -2.30
CA ARG A 137 -19.27 -13.00 -3.16
C ARG A 137 -18.49 -11.70 -2.95
N GLU A 138 -18.06 -11.41 -1.73
CA GLU A 138 -17.32 -10.17 -1.39
C GLU A 138 -15.81 -10.27 -1.67
N MET A 139 -15.23 -11.47 -1.61
CA MET A 139 -13.81 -11.73 -1.87
C MET A 139 -13.26 -11.06 -3.14
N PRO A 140 -13.90 -11.13 -4.33
CA PRO A 140 -13.38 -10.46 -5.53
C PRO A 140 -13.35 -8.94 -5.40
N LEU A 141 -14.32 -8.33 -4.70
CA LEU A 141 -14.35 -6.88 -4.48
C LEU A 141 -13.20 -6.44 -3.58
N VAL A 142 -12.94 -7.20 -2.51
CA VAL A 142 -11.80 -6.96 -1.61
C VAL A 142 -10.48 -7.08 -2.38
N GLN A 143 -10.33 -8.11 -3.21
CA GLN A 143 -9.13 -8.29 -4.04
C GLN A 143 -8.94 -7.14 -5.04
N GLU A 144 -10.02 -6.67 -5.68
CA GLU A 144 -9.97 -5.53 -6.60
C GLU A 144 -9.52 -4.25 -5.87
N VAL A 145 -10.07 -3.98 -4.69
CA VAL A 145 -9.67 -2.83 -3.87
C VAL A 145 -8.20 -2.95 -3.44
N ASP A 146 -7.76 -4.13 -3.01
CA ASP A 146 -6.36 -4.36 -2.63
C ASP A 146 -5.38 -4.13 -3.79
N VAL A 147 -5.75 -4.55 -5.00
CA VAL A 147 -4.96 -4.28 -6.21
C VAL A 147 -4.89 -2.77 -6.46
N LYS A 148 -6.02 -2.06 -6.43
CA LYS A 148 -6.07 -0.60 -6.62
C LYS A 148 -5.25 0.14 -5.56
N VAL A 149 -5.31 -0.28 -4.30
CA VAL A 149 -4.51 0.31 -3.22
C VAL A 149 -3.01 0.12 -3.49
N LYS A 150 -2.58 -1.07 -3.93
CA LYS A 150 -1.18 -1.33 -4.29
C LYS A 150 -0.72 -0.46 -5.47
N GLU A 151 -1.54 -0.33 -6.50
CA GLU A 151 -1.25 0.52 -7.67
C GLU A 151 -1.13 2.00 -7.29
N LEU A 152 -2.04 2.50 -6.47
CA LEU A 152 -2.00 3.88 -5.97
C LEU A 152 -0.75 4.13 -5.12
N CYS A 153 -0.40 3.21 -4.21
CA CYS A 153 0.82 3.30 -3.41
C CYS A 153 2.08 3.36 -4.30
N GLN A 154 2.15 2.54 -5.35
CA GLN A 154 3.27 2.57 -6.31
C GLN A 154 3.31 3.90 -7.08
N THR A 155 2.16 4.41 -7.49
CA THR A 155 2.03 5.69 -8.20
C THR A 155 2.49 6.85 -7.33
N ILE A 156 2.07 6.88 -6.05
CA ILE A 156 2.50 7.89 -5.07
C ILE A 156 4.02 7.84 -4.89
N ALA A 157 4.60 6.65 -4.75
CA ALA A 157 6.04 6.50 -4.62
C ALA A 157 6.79 7.01 -5.86
N ALA A 158 6.30 6.70 -7.06
CA ALA A 158 6.87 7.19 -8.31
C ALA A 158 6.79 8.72 -8.45
N LEU A 159 5.64 9.31 -8.13
CA LEU A 159 5.43 10.77 -8.15
C LEU A 159 6.32 11.48 -7.13
N ASN A 160 6.49 10.92 -5.93
CA ASN A 160 7.40 11.48 -4.92
C ASN A 160 8.85 11.48 -5.41
N ASN A 161 9.30 10.40 -6.07
CA ASN A 161 10.64 10.34 -6.67
C ASN A 161 10.80 11.39 -7.79
N GLN A 162 9.81 11.55 -8.65
CA GLN A 162 9.80 12.60 -9.68
C GLN A 162 9.81 14.00 -9.07
N GLN A 163 9.04 14.25 -8.02
CA GLN A 163 9.03 15.54 -7.33
C GLN A 163 10.42 15.86 -6.75
N MET A 164 11.10 14.87 -6.17
CA MET A 164 12.46 15.04 -5.62
C MET A 164 13.50 15.32 -6.71
N SER A 165 13.41 14.63 -7.85
CA SER A 165 14.33 14.88 -8.98
C SER A 165 14.11 16.28 -9.57
N LEU A 166 12.85 16.71 -9.74
CA LEU A 166 12.51 18.05 -10.19
C LEU A 166 12.99 19.14 -9.23
N LYS A 167 12.80 18.96 -7.91
CA LYS A 167 13.35 19.88 -6.89
C LYS A 167 14.86 20.01 -6.98
N THR A 168 15.56 18.90 -7.21
CA THR A 168 17.02 18.87 -7.38
C THR A 168 17.44 19.63 -8.64
N ASN A 169 16.76 19.39 -9.75
CA ASN A 169 17.04 20.08 -11.02
C ASN A 169 16.76 21.58 -10.94
N LEU A 170 15.66 21.99 -10.28
CA LEU A 170 15.34 23.39 -10.05
C LEU A 170 16.45 24.08 -9.25
N ARG A 171 16.96 23.44 -8.18
CA ARG A 171 18.08 23.98 -7.40
C ARG A 171 19.32 24.18 -8.27
N LYS A 172 19.69 23.19 -9.09
CA LYS A 172 20.82 23.29 -10.03
C LYS A 172 20.65 24.41 -11.05
N LEU A 173 19.45 24.58 -11.60
CA LEU A 173 19.17 25.65 -12.55
C LEU A 173 19.26 27.03 -11.88
N LYS A 174 18.78 27.15 -10.64
CA LYS A 174 18.88 28.40 -9.87
C LYS A 174 20.34 28.76 -9.55
N GLU A 175 21.14 27.77 -9.18
CA GLU A 175 22.59 27.94 -8.95
C GLU A 175 23.30 28.40 -10.24
N LYS A 176 23.05 27.72 -11.37
CA LYS A 176 23.57 28.16 -12.68
C LYS A 176 23.11 29.56 -13.09
N SER A 177 21.86 29.92 -12.80
CA SER A 177 21.37 31.28 -13.05
C SER A 177 22.19 32.31 -12.27
N GLY A 178 22.41 32.07 -10.96
CA GLY A 178 23.24 32.94 -10.13
C GLY A 178 24.69 33.04 -10.63
N GLU A 179 25.30 31.92 -11.02
CA GLU A 179 26.65 31.92 -11.63
C GLU A 179 26.71 32.74 -12.93
N MET A 180 25.67 32.68 -13.77
CA MET A 180 25.61 33.50 -14.98
C MET A 180 25.42 34.97 -14.65
N ASP A 181 24.56 35.31 -13.68
CA ASP A 181 24.33 36.69 -13.25
C ASP A 181 25.62 37.32 -12.67
N GLU A 182 26.40 36.55 -11.90
CA GLU A 182 27.74 36.95 -11.43
C GLU A 182 28.72 37.18 -12.59
N LYS A 183 28.75 36.26 -13.58
CA LYS A 183 29.60 36.42 -14.77
C LYS A 183 29.21 37.64 -15.60
N ILE A 184 27.91 37.91 -15.76
CA ILE A 184 27.40 39.11 -16.45
C ILE A 184 27.85 40.35 -15.69
N SER A 185 27.61 40.41 -14.38
CA SER A 185 28.00 41.55 -13.53
C SER A 185 29.52 41.82 -13.60
N ASN A 186 30.34 40.76 -13.59
CA ASN A 186 31.79 40.89 -13.71
C ASN A 186 32.23 41.35 -15.12
N ALA A 187 31.57 40.87 -16.17
CA ALA A 187 31.83 41.31 -17.54
C ALA A 187 31.43 42.77 -17.76
N GLU A 188 30.29 43.21 -17.21
CA GLU A 188 29.85 44.61 -17.21
C GLU A 188 30.84 45.50 -16.47
N PHE A 189 31.30 45.09 -15.29
CA PHE A 189 32.32 45.81 -14.54
C PHE A 189 33.63 45.97 -15.34
N THR A 190 34.10 44.87 -15.93
CA THR A 190 35.31 44.85 -16.77
C THR A 190 35.15 45.74 -18.00
N LEU A 191 33.96 45.72 -18.63
CA LEU A 191 33.64 46.57 -19.78
C LEU A 191 33.71 48.05 -19.39
N VAL A 192 33.12 48.43 -18.26
CA VAL A 192 33.18 49.82 -17.75
C VAL A 192 34.62 50.24 -17.49
N GLN A 193 35.44 49.38 -16.87
CA GLN A 193 36.86 49.66 -16.65
C GLN A 193 37.59 49.86 -17.97
N ASN A 194 37.39 48.97 -18.95
CA ASN A 194 38.02 49.07 -20.27
C ASN A 194 37.58 50.33 -21.02
N VAL A 195 36.30 50.72 -20.93
CA VAL A 195 35.80 51.97 -21.53
C VAL A 195 36.49 53.18 -20.89
N GLN A 196 36.65 53.20 -19.56
CA GLN A 196 37.33 54.27 -18.85
C GLN A 196 38.82 54.33 -19.21
N GLU A 197 39.51 53.19 -19.27
CA GLU A 197 40.90 53.11 -19.71
C GLU A 197 41.07 53.56 -21.15
N ASN A 198 40.18 53.16 -22.05
CA ASN A 198 40.19 53.60 -23.44
C ASN A 198 40.00 55.12 -23.54
N ALA A 199 39.06 55.71 -22.78
CA ALA A 199 38.92 57.17 -22.70
C ALA A 199 40.19 57.86 -22.19
N ASN A 200 40.84 57.30 -21.16
CA ASN A 200 42.11 57.80 -20.64
C ASN A 200 43.23 57.71 -21.69
N LEU A 201 43.31 56.62 -22.46
CA LEU A 201 44.28 56.47 -23.54
C LEU A 201 44.01 57.44 -24.69
N LEU A 202 42.75 57.58 -25.12
CA LEU A 202 42.33 58.55 -26.12
C LEU A 202 42.70 59.98 -25.73
N SER A 203 42.62 60.34 -24.43
CA SER A 203 43.07 61.66 -23.97
C SER A 203 44.58 61.89 -24.07
N LYS A 204 45.39 60.82 -24.09
CA LYS A 204 46.85 60.89 -24.27
C LYS A 204 47.25 60.95 -25.75
N ILE A 205 46.34 60.62 -26.66
CA ILE A 205 46.58 60.73 -28.10
C ILE A 205 46.39 62.20 -28.50
N ALA A 206 47.35 62.74 -29.26
CA ALA A 206 47.26 64.09 -29.79
C ALA A 206 46.03 64.20 -30.72
N GLN A 207 45.05 65.03 -30.34
CA GLN A 207 43.78 65.16 -31.08
C GLN A 207 43.94 65.75 -32.49
N SER A 208 45.06 66.42 -32.77
CA SER A 208 45.39 66.91 -34.10
C SER A 208 46.91 66.85 -34.29
N PRO A 209 47.42 65.71 -34.78
CA PRO A 209 48.85 65.51 -35.03
C PRO A 209 49.42 66.61 -35.92
N ASP A 210 48.66 67.04 -36.95
CA ASP A 210 49.06 68.11 -37.86
C ASP A 210 49.26 69.46 -37.17
N LYS A 211 48.47 69.79 -36.15
CA LYS A 211 48.63 71.02 -35.37
C LYS A 211 49.87 70.95 -34.48
N VAL A 212 50.13 69.79 -33.86
CA VAL A 212 51.33 69.57 -33.05
C VAL A 212 52.59 69.61 -33.93
N GLN A 213 52.54 68.99 -35.12
CA GLN A 213 53.60 69.02 -36.12
C GLN A 213 53.88 70.46 -36.57
N ARG A 214 52.84 71.24 -36.91
CA ARG A 214 53.01 72.65 -37.29
C ARG A 214 53.64 73.49 -36.18
N ALA A 215 53.13 73.38 -34.95
CA ALA A 215 53.68 74.11 -33.81
C ALA A 215 55.14 73.70 -33.51
N LEU A 216 55.50 72.43 -33.74
CA LEU A 216 56.87 71.96 -33.61
C LEU A 216 57.78 72.55 -34.69
N GLU A 217 57.36 72.54 -35.95
CA GLU A 217 58.12 73.13 -37.05
C GLU A 217 58.26 74.66 -36.89
N GLU A 218 57.20 75.35 -36.45
CA GLU A 218 57.27 76.78 -36.09
C GLU A 218 58.28 77.03 -34.96
N LYS A 219 58.26 76.24 -33.88
CA LYS A 219 59.25 76.36 -32.81
C LYS A 219 60.68 76.06 -33.25
N LYS A 220 60.88 75.11 -34.16
CA LYS A 220 62.20 74.85 -34.77
C LYS A 220 62.67 76.07 -35.56
N LEU A 221 61.78 76.68 -36.32
CA LEU A 221 62.07 77.85 -37.13
C LEU A 221 62.45 79.05 -36.23
N VAL A 222 61.67 79.32 -35.18
CA VAL A 222 61.99 80.34 -34.16
C VAL A 222 63.32 80.05 -33.46
N ARG A 223 63.62 78.79 -33.14
CA ARG A 223 64.89 78.40 -32.53
C ARG A 223 66.08 78.65 -33.46
N GLU A 224 65.94 78.35 -34.74
CA GLU A 224 67.00 78.55 -35.72
C GLU A 224 67.23 80.05 -35.99
N GLU A 225 66.18 80.84 -36.02
CA GLU A 225 66.26 82.31 -36.06
C GLU A 225 66.99 82.87 -34.84
N ALA A 226 66.64 82.43 -33.63
CA ALA A 226 67.32 82.84 -32.41
C ALA A 226 68.82 82.45 -32.41
N ARG A 227 69.15 81.26 -32.92
CA ARG A 227 70.54 80.78 -33.06
C ARG A 227 71.34 81.60 -34.09
N ASN A 228 70.72 82.00 -35.20
CA ASN A 228 71.36 82.85 -36.19
C ASN A 228 71.54 84.29 -35.68
N ALA A 229 70.56 84.82 -34.95
CA ALA A 229 70.68 86.11 -34.28
C ALA A 229 71.80 86.11 -33.22
N GLU A 230 71.91 85.05 -32.43
CA GLU A 230 73.04 84.83 -31.49
C GLU A 230 74.39 84.85 -32.24
N ARG A 231 74.50 84.14 -33.38
CA ARG A 231 75.72 84.11 -34.19
C ARG A 231 76.09 85.50 -34.74
N LEU A 232 75.11 86.24 -35.25
CA LEU A 232 75.29 87.62 -35.74
C LEU A 232 75.69 88.58 -34.62
N ALA A 233 75.10 88.45 -33.43
CA ALA A 233 75.47 89.22 -32.25
C ALA A 233 76.90 88.90 -31.82
N MET A 234 77.30 87.63 -31.85
CA MET A 234 78.67 87.19 -31.52
C MET A 234 79.70 87.75 -32.52
N GLN A 235 79.41 87.73 -33.82
CA GLN A 235 80.26 88.36 -34.84
C GLN A 235 80.39 89.87 -34.64
N ASN A 236 79.28 90.58 -34.46
CA ASN A 236 79.29 92.02 -34.16
C ASN A 236 80.08 92.34 -32.88
N PHE A 237 79.96 91.49 -31.86
CA PHE A 237 80.73 91.63 -30.63
C PHE A 237 82.23 91.50 -30.89
N HIS A 238 82.66 90.52 -31.69
CA HIS A 238 84.07 90.36 -32.08
C HIS A 238 84.58 91.54 -32.92
N GLU A 239 83.79 92.04 -33.87
CA GLU A 239 84.15 93.21 -34.68
C GLU A 239 84.29 94.48 -33.83
N LYS A 240 83.35 94.76 -32.93
CA LYS A 240 83.46 95.90 -32.01
C LYS A 240 84.63 95.76 -31.05
N THR A 241 84.92 94.54 -30.58
CA THR A 241 86.10 94.27 -29.74
C THR A 241 87.39 94.55 -30.51
N ALA A 242 87.51 94.10 -31.76
CA ALA A 242 88.64 94.40 -32.62
C ALA A 242 88.78 95.92 -32.90
N LEU A 243 87.66 96.62 -33.10
CA LEU A 243 87.65 98.07 -33.29
C LEU A 243 88.17 98.80 -32.04
N VAL A 244 87.73 98.40 -30.85
CA VAL A 244 88.22 98.94 -29.57
C VAL A 244 89.72 98.68 -29.41
N GLU A 245 90.21 97.49 -29.78
CA GLU A 245 91.66 97.20 -29.77
C GLU A 245 92.45 98.10 -30.72
N ILE A 246 91.94 98.37 -31.93
CA ILE A 246 92.58 99.29 -32.88
C ILE A 246 92.59 100.71 -32.32
N TYR A 247 91.46 101.22 -31.81
CA TYR A 247 91.40 102.54 -31.18
C TYR A 247 92.35 102.65 -29.98
N SER A 248 92.44 101.60 -29.16
CA SER A 248 93.41 101.55 -28.05
C SER A 248 94.86 101.60 -28.54
N LYS A 249 95.20 100.89 -29.63
CA LYS A 249 96.53 100.96 -30.27
C LYS A 249 96.83 102.34 -30.86
N VAL A 250 95.87 102.98 -31.53
CA VAL A 250 96.00 104.34 -32.08
C VAL A 250 96.14 105.36 -30.96
N TYR A 251 95.30 105.29 -29.93
CA TYR A 251 95.37 106.14 -28.75
C TYR A 251 96.74 106.04 -28.06
N LYS A 252 97.26 104.81 -27.88
CA LYS A 252 98.63 104.58 -27.37
C LYS A 252 99.70 105.22 -28.27
N LYS A 253 99.60 105.09 -29.60
CA LYS A 253 100.54 105.74 -30.54
C LYS A 253 100.44 107.27 -30.50
N MET A 254 99.24 107.83 -30.46
CA MET A 254 99.00 109.27 -30.42
C MET A 254 99.48 109.87 -29.09
N THR A 255 99.28 109.15 -27.98
CA THR A 255 99.85 109.52 -26.68
C THR A 255 101.38 109.48 -26.69
N LYS A 256 101.99 108.52 -27.40
CA LYS A 256 103.45 108.46 -27.58
C LYS A 256 103.97 109.64 -28.41
N HIS A 257 103.30 110.00 -29.52
CA HIS A 257 103.65 111.17 -30.32
C HIS A 257 103.42 112.50 -29.58
N TYR A 258 102.34 112.60 -28.81
CA TYR A 258 102.07 113.77 -27.96
C TYR A 258 103.17 113.96 -26.90
N LYS A 259 103.61 112.88 -26.25
CA LYS A 259 104.77 112.90 -25.34
C LYS A 259 106.08 113.27 -26.05
N GLN A 260 106.27 112.84 -27.29
CA GLN A 260 107.44 113.23 -28.10
C GLN A 260 107.39 114.71 -28.51
N MET A 261 106.20 115.26 -28.82
CA MET A 261 106.02 116.67 -29.17
C MET A 261 106.23 117.60 -27.97
N GLN A 262 105.83 117.17 -26.76
CA GLN A 262 106.14 117.87 -25.51
C GLN A 262 107.63 117.87 -25.15
N ALA A 263 108.44 116.95 -25.69
CA ALA A 263 109.87 116.88 -25.41
C ALA A 263 110.73 117.85 -26.26
N PHE A 264 110.14 118.55 -27.24
CA PHE A 264 110.84 119.51 -28.11
C PHE A 264 110.62 120.99 -27.73
N THR A 265 110.00 121.27 -26.58
CA THR A 265 109.82 122.63 -26.06
C THR A 265 110.36 122.74 -24.64
N PHE A 266 111.69 122.84 -24.52
CA PHE A 266 112.46 123.77 -23.69
C PHE A 266 113.96 123.49 -23.89
#